data_AF-A0A5N6ZL37-F1
#
_entry.id   AF-A0A5N6ZL37-F1
#
_cell.length_a   1.000
_cell.length_b   1.000
_cell.length_c   1.000
_cell.angle_alpha   90.00
_cell.angle_beta   90.00
_cell.angle_gamma   90.00
#
_symmetry.space_group_name_H-M   'P 1'
#
loop_
_entity.id
_entity.type
_entity.pdbx_description
1 polymer ?
#
loop_
_entity_poly.entity_id
_entity_poly.type
_entity_poly.pdbx_seq_one_letter_code
_entity_poly.pdbx_strand_id
1 'polypeptide(L)'
;MTTNPSPGPEVLLPPAQPPTPHPLPGRTITLLPIEESHTQDLWNVVGGTTDPPKASVWTYLPEGPYPEDTYLDFATSIQNKTASKDPLFYTILDHRTNKPQGWVTLMSIVPEHLRLEIGHVLFAPELQRTTGATEAVYLLLRYAFEELGYRRVEWKCNDLNEGSKRAARRLGNNWILLTQTRQHTTMATIKTAFLILDIQKGVTGQIFDGSTPEREESYLQRLASVVKTAREKSIHIIHVKTAFRRGFPDLHPRNPSAQRVIPTGKYTEGDESVELHPAVTPHENDIVITKCRVSAFVGSDLDVVLRSSRIENLVVVGLITSGAVLSTVRQAADLDYGLTVLEDLCLDRDQEVHDVLMKKVIAKQADVVGSEEWLASL
;
A
#
# COMPACT_ATOMS: atom_id res chain seq x y z
N MET A 1 -21.72 -31.25 -9.70
CA MET A 1 -20.28 -31.46 -9.46
C MET A 1 -19.53 -30.80 -10.60
N THR A 2 -19.00 -29.61 -10.37
CA THR A 2 -18.15 -28.90 -11.34
C THR A 2 -16.74 -29.47 -11.22
N THR A 3 -16.28 -30.21 -12.23
CA THR A 3 -14.90 -30.69 -12.28
C THR A 3 -13.99 -29.51 -12.55
N ASN A 4 -13.20 -29.11 -11.55
CA ASN A 4 -12.13 -28.15 -11.77
C ASN A 4 -11.17 -28.69 -12.85
N PRO A 5 -10.70 -27.85 -13.77
CA PRO A 5 -9.74 -28.28 -14.78
C PRO A 5 -8.46 -28.79 -14.12
N SER A 6 -7.91 -29.89 -14.64
CA SER A 6 -6.65 -30.46 -14.16
C SER A 6 -5.50 -29.47 -14.45
N PRO A 7 -4.67 -29.14 -13.45
CA PRO A 7 -3.45 -28.38 -13.70
C PRO A 7 -2.59 -29.11 -14.74
N GLY A 8 -2.00 -28.36 -15.66
CA GLY A 8 -1.02 -28.90 -16.61
C GLY A 8 0.21 -29.50 -15.90
N PRO A 9 1.10 -30.18 -16.63
CA PRO A 9 2.29 -30.78 -16.05
C PRO A 9 3.12 -29.73 -15.30
N GLU A 10 3.67 -30.13 -14.14
CA GLU A 10 4.57 -29.29 -13.36
C GLU A 10 5.82 -28.97 -14.18
N VAL A 11 6.06 -27.68 -14.41
CA VAL A 11 7.26 -27.21 -15.09
C VAL A 11 8.30 -26.89 -14.03
N LEU A 12 9.20 -27.84 -13.75
CA LEU A 12 10.35 -27.60 -12.88
C LEU A 12 11.31 -26.65 -13.60
N LEU A 13 11.52 -25.47 -13.01
CA LEU A 13 12.39 -24.44 -13.57
C LEU A 13 13.55 -24.19 -12.60
N PRO A 14 14.81 -24.32 -13.03
CA PRO A 14 15.91 -23.84 -12.22
C PRO A 14 15.73 -22.33 -11.98
N PRO A 15 16.07 -21.82 -10.78
CA PRO A 15 16.04 -20.38 -10.52
C PRO A 15 16.97 -19.66 -11.51
N ALA A 16 16.63 -18.41 -11.83
CA ALA A 16 17.51 -17.58 -12.64
C ALA A 16 18.79 -17.28 -11.87
N GLN A 17 19.85 -16.89 -12.58
CA GLN A 17 21.07 -16.43 -11.94
C GLN A 17 20.94 -14.95 -11.53
N PRO A 18 21.44 -14.53 -10.35
CA PRO A 18 21.54 -13.11 -10.04
C PRO A 18 22.53 -12.44 -11.01
N PRO A 19 22.21 -11.26 -11.55
CA PRO A 19 23.13 -10.55 -12.44
C PRO A 19 24.40 -10.15 -11.70
N THR A 20 25.54 -10.28 -12.37
CA THR A 20 26.85 -9.79 -11.88
C THR A 20 27.33 -8.61 -12.71
N PRO A 21 28.06 -7.64 -12.11
CA PRO A 21 28.58 -6.48 -12.83
C PRO A 21 29.71 -6.90 -13.78
N HIS A 22 29.46 -6.79 -15.09
CA HIS A 22 30.47 -6.94 -16.14
C HIS A 22 30.04 -6.20 -17.41
N PRO A 23 30.96 -5.80 -18.30
CA PRO A 23 30.63 -5.11 -19.54
C PRO A 23 29.70 -5.92 -20.46
N LEU A 24 28.65 -5.29 -21.00
CA LEU A 24 27.79 -5.86 -22.05
C LEU A 24 28.05 -5.11 -23.36
N PRO A 25 28.87 -5.67 -24.28
CA PRO A 25 29.19 -5.02 -25.54
C PRO A 25 28.01 -5.08 -26.52
N GLY A 26 27.73 -3.96 -27.17
CA GLY A 26 26.81 -3.85 -28.30
C GLY A 26 27.53 -3.38 -29.57
N ARG A 27 26.74 -3.07 -30.60
CA ARG A 27 27.23 -2.55 -31.88
C ARG A 27 27.50 -1.05 -31.83
N THR A 28 26.58 -0.27 -31.27
CA THR A 28 26.63 1.19 -31.21
C THR A 28 27.00 1.72 -29.83
N ILE A 29 26.72 0.95 -28.79
CA ILE A 29 27.05 1.29 -27.40
C ILE A 29 27.65 0.08 -26.67
N THR A 30 28.31 0.33 -25.55
CA THR A 30 28.64 -0.68 -24.53
C THR A 30 28.03 -0.27 -23.20
N LEU A 31 27.43 -1.23 -22.48
CA LEU A 31 27.01 -1.03 -21.10
C LEU A 31 28.18 -1.41 -20.18
N LEU A 32 28.69 -0.46 -19.44
CA LEU A 32 29.74 -0.67 -18.44
C LEU A 32 29.13 -0.61 -17.04
N PRO A 33 29.51 -1.48 -16.09
CA PRO A 33 29.17 -1.26 -14.68
C PRO A 33 29.50 0.18 -14.30
N ILE A 34 28.62 0.85 -13.57
CA ILE A 34 28.86 2.24 -13.20
C ILE A 34 30.08 2.32 -12.27
N GLU A 35 30.97 3.27 -12.54
CA GLU A 35 32.20 3.50 -11.77
C GLU A 35 32.33 4.99 -11.44
N GLU A 36 33.05 5.31 -10.37
CA GLU A 36 33.32 6.69 -9.95
C GLU A 36 34.05 7.48 -11.05
N SER A 37 34.85 6.80 -11.87
CA SER A 37 35.55 7.37 -13.03
C SER A 37 34.60 7.98 -14.07
N HIS A 38 33.34 7.53 -14.14
CA HIS A 38 32.34 8.04 -15.07
C HIS A 38 31.70 9.36 -14.63
N THR A 39 31.91 9.78 -13.37
CA THR A 39 31.16 10.88 -12.74
C THR A 39 31.25 12.18 -13.52
N GLN A 40 32.45 12.62 -13.89
CA GLN A 40 32.65 13.91 -14.55
C GLN A 40 31.98 13.93 -15.94
N ASP A 41 32.09 12.85 -16.70
CA ASP A 41 31.49 12.76 -18.03
C ASP A 41 29.97 12.65 -17.96
N LEU A 42 29.43 11.91 -17.00
CA LEU A 42 27.99 11.89 -16.74
C LEU A 42 27.48 13.27 -16.32
N TRP A 43 28.18 13.97 -15.44
CA TRP A 43 27.84 15.35 -15.07
C TRP A 43 27.76 16.26 -16.30
N ASN A 44 28.71 16.14 -17.23
CA ASN A 44 28.73 16.97 -18.42
C ASN A 44 27.49 16.81 -19.31
N VAL A 45 26.83 15.64 -19.29
CA VAL A 45 25.67 15.35 -20.15
C VAL A 45 24.32 15.49 -19.43
N VAL A 46 24.27 15.37 -18.10
CA VAL A 46 23.00 15.38 -17.35
C VAL A 46 22.97 16.29 -16.12
N GLY A 47 24.11 16.85 -15.69
CA GLY A 47 24.20 17.79 -14.58
C GLY A 47 23.85 19.23 -14.99
N GLY A 48 23.49 20.04 -13.99
CA GLY A 48 23.04 21.41 -14.19
C GLY A 48 21.54 21.53 -14.49
N THR A 49 20.97 22.68 -14.14
CA THR A 49 19.56 23.00 -14.36
C THR A 49 19.32 24.16 -15.33
N THR A 50 20.37 24.90 -15.66
CA THR A 50 20.35 26.01 -16.63
C THR A 50 20.16 25.56 -18.07
N ASP A 51 20.49 24.31 -18.40
CA ASP A 51 20.26 23.66 -19.70
C ASP A 51 18.94 22.86 -19.64
N PRO A 52 17.82 23.37 -20.20
CA PRO A 52 16.51 22.75 -20.02
C PRO A 52 16.41 21.30 -20.53
N PRO A 53 16.99 20.94 -21.70
CA PRO A 53 17.16 19.55 -22.09
C PRO A 53 17.74 18.65 -21.00
N LYS A 54 18.83 19.03 -20.34
CA LYS A 54 19.46 18.24 -19.26
C LYS A 54 18.59 18.16 -18.03
N ALA A 55 18.01 19.28 -17.59
CA ALA A 55 17.11 19.30 -16.45
C ALA A 55 15.89 18.39 -16.66
N SER A 56 15.34 18.36 -17.88
CA SER A 56 14.12 17.60 -18.21
C SER A 56 14.28 16.09 -18.15
N VAL A 57 15.50 15.55 -18.24
CA VAL A 57 15.70 14.08 -18.19
C VAL A 57 15.44 13.51 -16.78
N TRP A 58 15.43 14.36 -15.76
CA TRP A 58 15.21 13.99 -14.37
C TRP A 58 13.74 14.04 -13.92
N THR A 59 12.83 14.58 -14.74
CA THR A 59 11.42 14.87 -14.36
C THR A 59 10.67 13.70 -13.72
N TYR A 60 11.04 12.44 -14.04
CA TYR A 60 10.37 11.23 -13.53
C TYR A 60 11.30 10.33 -12.70
N LEU A 61 12.48 10.81 -12.32
CA LEU A 61 13.39 10.08 -11.44
C LEU A 61 13.20 10.52 -9.98
N PRO A 62 13.51 9.64 -9.01
CA PRO A 62 13.38 9.95 -7.59
C PRO A 62 14.48 10.89 -7.06
N GLU A 63 15.47 11.20 -7.90
CA GLU A 63 16.62 12.04 -7.56
C GLU A 63 16.86 13.08 -8.66
N GLY A 64 17.70 14.06 -8.34
CA GLY A 64 17.96 15.20 -9.21
C GLY A 64 16.70 16.07 -9.41
N PRO A 65 16.71 16.95 -10.43
CA PRO A 65 17.90 17.39 -11.14
C PRO A 65 18.91 18.05 -10.19
N TYR A 66 20.18 18.08 -10.56
CA TYR A 66 21.26 18.65 -9.74
C TYR A 66 21.61 20.05 -10.24
N PRO A 67 21.40 21.12 -9.44
CA PRO A 67 21.85 22.47 -9.75
C PRO A 67 23.37 22.58 -9.92
N GLU A 68 23.83 23.62 -10.58
CA GLU A 68 25.22 23.84 -11.01
C GLU A 68 26.25 23.72 -9.86
N ASP A 69 25.87 24.12 -8.65
CA ASP A 69 26.69 24.13 -7.44
C ASP A 69 26.65 22.80 -6.65
N THR A 70 25.92 21.80 -7.12
CA THR A 70 25.69 20.52 -6.43
C THR A 70 26.46 19.33 -7.05
N TYR A 71 27.60 19.59 -7.70
CA TYR A 71 28.44 18.54 -8.28
C TYR A 71 28.85 17.46 -7.26
N LEU A 72 29.13 17.85 -6.02
CA LEU A 72 29.52 16.89 -4.97
C LEU A 72 28.36 15.97 -4.56
N ASP A 73 27.13 16.46 -4.57
CA ASP A 73 25.94 15.64 -4.29
C ASP A 73 25.71 14.64 -5.42
N PHE A 74 25.91 15.07 -6.68
CA PHE A 74 25.88 14.19 -7.83
C PHE A 74 26.98 13.12 -7.76
N ALA A 75 28.22 13.50 -7.44
CA ALA A 75 29.33 12.56 -7.30
C ALA A 75 29.08 11.53 -6.19
N THR A 76 28.51 11.97 -5.05
CA THR A 76 28.08 11.08 -3.97
C THR A 76 26.98 10.12 -4.44
N SER A 77 26.03 10.61 -5.25
CA SER A 77 25.01 9.75 -5.87
C SER A 77 25.61 8.69 -6.80
N ILE A 78 26.63 9.02 -7.60
CA ILE A 78 27.36 8.04 -8.43
C ILE A 78 28.07 7.00 -7.56
N GLN A 79 28.77 7.42 -6.51
CA GLN A 79 29.43 6.50 -5.57
C GLN A 79 28.43 5.54 -4.92
N ASN A 80 27.26 6.01 -4.51
CA ASN A 80 26.22 5.13 -3.97
C ASN A 80 25.73 4.09 -5.00
N LYS A 81 25.70 4.46 -6.29
CA LYS A 81 25.32 3.56 -7.39
C LYS A 81 26.37 2.48 -7.67
N THR A 82 27.66 2.76 -7.48
CA THR A 82 28.73 1.74 -7.66
C THR A 82 28.65 0.62 -6.61
N ALA A 83 28.20 0.96 -5.39
CA ALA A 83 28.02 0.00 -4.30
C ALA A 83 26.70 -0.79 -4.38
N SER A 84 25.76 -0.36 -5.22
CA SER A 84 24.43 -0.95 -5.33
C SER A 84 24.42 -2.27 -6.09
N LYS A 85 23.75 -3.27 -5.53
CA LYS A 85 23.52 -4.58 -6.18
C LYS A 85 22.11 -4.72 -6.76
N ASP A 86 21.15 -3.97 -6.22
CA ASP A 86 19.80 -3.81 -6.73
C ASP A 86 19.30 -2.40 -6.33
N PRO A 87 19.21 -1.44 -7.25
CA PRO A 87 19.46 -1.58 -8.70
C PRO A 87 20.93 -1.84 -9.05
N LEU A 88 21.18 -2.66 -10.08
CA LEU A 88 22.48 -2.82 -10.73
C LEU A 88 22.59 -1.82 -11.88
N PHE A 89 23.49 -0.85 -11.74
CA PHE A 89 23.63 0.28 -12.65
C PHE A 89 24.67 0.04 -13.75
N TYR A 90 24.29 0.40 -14.97
CA TYR A 90 25.17 0.40 -16.13
C TYR A 90 25.25 1.78 -16.76
N THR A 91 26.46 2.32 -16.89
CA THR A 91 26.76 3.49 -17.73
C THR A 91 26.69 3.10 -19.20
N ILE A 92 26.06 3.95 -20.02
CA ILE A 92 25.92 3.75 -21.46
C ILE A 92 27.06 4.50 -22.16
N LEU A 93 28.04 3.77 -22.69
CA LEU A 93 29.15 4.34 -23.45
C LEU A 93 28.81 4.36 -24.94
N ASP A 94 28.71 5.54 -25.57
CA ASP A 94 28.48 5.67 -27.02
C ASP A 94 29.80 5.50 -27.79
N HIS A 95 29.87 4.53 -28.71
CA HIS A 95 31.07 4.25 -29.51
C HIS A 95 31.41 5.37 -30.50
N ARG A 96 30.44 6.21 -30.89
CA ARG A 96 30.70 7.34 -31.80
C ARG A 96 31.48 8.44 -31.10
N THR A 97 31.17 8.70 -29.83
CA THR A 97 31.79 9.78 -29.06
C THR A 97 32.85 9.29 -28.08
N ASN A 98 32.89 7.98 -27.80
CA ASN A 98 33.64 7.36 -26.70
C ASN A 98 33.38 8.06 -25.36
N LYS A 99 32.11 8.40 -25.09
CA LYS A 99 31.71 9.12 -23.86
C LYS A 99 30.45 8.50 -23.25
N PRO A 100 30.33 8.51 -21.92
CA PRO A 100 29.08 8.24 -21.21
C PRO A 100 27.91 9.11 -21.71
N GLN A 101 26.73 8.50 -21.85
CA GLN A 101 25.50 9.14 -22.33
C GLN A 101 24.30 8.88 -21.39
N GLY A 102 24.57 8.67 -20.11
CA GLY A 102 23.59 8.33 -19.09
C GLY A 102 23.73 6.89 -18.59
N TRP A 103 22.67 6.35 -17.99
CA TRP A 103 22.66 5.01 -17.42
C TRP A 103 21.30 4.29 -17.56
N VAL A 104 21.36 2.98 -17.43
CA VAL A 104 20.22 2.06 -17.40
C VAL A 104 20.46 1.02 -16.30
N THR A 105 19.42 0.45 -15.71
CA THR A 105 19.57 -0.50 -14.60
C THR A 105 18.79 -1.79 -14.80
N LEU A 106 19.26 -2.84 -14.13
CA LEU A 106 18.44 -3.99 -13.73
C LEU A 106 18.08 -3.80 -12.26
N MET A 107 16.81 -3.95 -11.88
CA MET A 107 16.36 -3.77 -10.50
C MET A 107 15.18 -4.68 -10.14
N SER A 108 14.74 -4.66 -8.88
CA SER A 108 13.69 -5.56 -8.38
C SER A 108 13.98 -7.03 -8.76
N ILE A 109 15.22 -7.45 -8.51
CA ILE A 109 15.79 -8.72 -8.97
C ILE A 109 15.29 -9.83 -8.04
N VAL A 110 14.48 -10.74 -8.57
CA VAL A 110 13.94 -11.88 -7.81
C VAL A 110 14.16 -13.16 -8.62
N PRO A 111 15.34 -13.78 -8.51
CA PRO A 111 15.72 -14.92 -9.35
C PRO A 111 14.82 -16.14 -9.16
N GLU A 112 14.30 -16.36 -7.94
CA GLU A 112 13.37 -17.45 -7.59
C GLU A 112 12.02 -17.31 -8.32
N HIS A 113 11.65 -16.07 -8.66
CA HIS A 113 10.43 -15.77 -9.41
C HIS A 113 10.69 -15.55 -10.90
N LEU A 114 11.92 -15.79 -11.36
CA LEU A 114 12.35 -15.62 -12.75
C LEU A 114 12.00 -14.23 -13.30
N ARG A 115 12.03 -13.20 -12.43
CA ARG A 115 11.69 -11.82 -12.78
C ARG A 115 12.74 -10.79 -12.36
N LEU A 116 12.88 -9.76 -13.18
CA LEU A 116 13.56 -8.51 -12.83
C LEU A 116 12.89 -7.35 -13.56
N GLU A 117 13.31 -6.12 -13.28
CA GLU A 117 12.82 -4.88 -13.88
C GLU A 117 13.95 -4.12 -14.57
N ILE A 118 13.67 -3.50 -15.72
CA ILE A 118 14.49 -2.42 -16.27
C ILE A 118 13.84 -1.10 -15.83
N GLY A 119 14.54 -0.35 -14.99
CA GLY A 119 14.03 0.86 -14.36
C GLY A 119 15.13 1.90 -14.17
N HIS A 120 14.81 2.98 -13.45
CA HIS A 120 15.75 4.07 -13.14
C HIS A 120 16.60 4.54 -14.35
N VAL A 121 15.97 4.59 -15.53
CA VAL A 121 16.65 4.86 -16.80
C VAL A 121 16.84 6.37 -16.97
N LEU A 122 18.10 6.80 -17.12
CA LEU A 122 18.45 8.17 -17.44
C LEU A 122 19.20 8.19 -18.78
N PHE A 123 18.55 8.67 -19.83
CA PHE A 123 19.21 8.92 -21.11
C PHE A 123 19.51 10.40 -21.26
N ALA A 124 20.79 10.73 -21.48
CA ALA A 124 21.20 12.07 -21.87
C ALA A 124 20.42 12.53 -23.11
N PRO A 125 20.16 13.85 -23.28
CA PRO A 125 19.37 14.37 -24.40
C PRO A 125 19.82 13.83 -25.76
N GLU A 126 21.13 13.72 -25.99
CA GLU A 126 21.76 13.27 -27.22
C GLU A 126 21.55 11.77 -27.51
N LEU A 127 21.32 10.96 -26.48
CA LEU A 127 21.06 9.53 -26.62
C LEU A 127 19.59 9.24 -26.95
N GLN A 128 18.67 10.13 -26.57
CA GLN A 128 17.24 9.91 -26.77
C GLN A 128 16.89 9.79 -28.26
N ARG A 129 16.00 8.85 -28.58
CA ARG A 129 15.55 8.57 -29.97
C ARG A 129 16.67 8.13 -30.91
N THR A 130 17.76 7.56 -30.40
CA THR A 130 18.83 6.94 -31.19
C THR A 130 18.73 5.41 -31.21
N THR A 131 19.52 4.78 -32.09
CA THR A 131 19.74 3.32 -32.06
C THR A 131 20.40 2.89 -30.75
N GLY A 132 21.35 3.68 -30.22
CA GLY A 132 22.03 3.40 -28.96
C GLY A 132 21.09 3.28 -27.76
N ALA A 133 20.08 4.16 -27.65
CA ALA A 133 19.05 4.05 -26.61
C ALA A 133 18.25 2.74 -26.70
N THR A 134 17.94 2.28 -27.92
CA THR A 134 17.22 1.03 -28.12
C THR A 134 18.12 -0.17 -27.84
N GLU A 135 19.37 -0.10 -28.25
CA GLU A 135 20.37 -1.12 -28.03
C GLU A 135 20.69 -1.30 -26.55
N ALA A 136 20.77 -0.22 -25.75
CA ALA A 136 20.96 -0.30 -24.31
C ALA A 136 19.90 -1.18 -23.63
N VAL A 137 18.62 -1.01 -23.99
CA VAL A 137 17.55 -1.84 -23.45
C VAL A 137 17.64 -3.27 -24.01
N TYR A 138 17.92 -3.43 -25.30
CA TYR A 138 18.11 -4.74 -25.92
C TYR A 138 19.22 -5.56 -25.24
N LEU A 139 20.36 -4.96 -24.91
CA LEU A 139 21.47 -5.67 -24.25
C LEU A 139 21.07 -6.17 -22.86
N LEU A 140 20.31 -5.37 -22.10
CA LEU A 140 19.78 -5.84 -20.81
C LEU A 140 18.75 -6.96 -20.98
N LEU A 141 17.86 -6.88 -21.98
CA LEU A 141 16.90 -7.95 -22.27
C LEU A 141 17.63 -9.24 -22.69
N ARG A 142 18.63 -9.13 -23.57
CA ARG A 142 19.46 -10.26 -24.02
C ARG A 142 20.16 -10.92 -22.83
N TYR A 143 20.81 -10.12 -21.98
CA TYR A 143 21.48 -10.61 -20.77
C TYR A 143 20.49 -11.31 -19.81
N ALA A 144 19.33 -10.70 -19.56
CA ALA A 144 18.30 -11.27 -18.69
C ALA A 144 17.76 -12.61 -19.20
N PHE A 145 17.40 -12.69 -20.49
CA PHE A 145 16.75 -13.88 -21.04
C PHE A 145 17.72 -14.98 -21.46
N GLU A 146 18.81 -14.63 -22.14
CA GLU A 146 19.70 -15.61 -22.78
C GLU A 146 20.80 -16.12 -21.84
N GLU A 147 21.26 -15.27 -20.92
CA GLU A 147 22.41 -15.60 -20.07
C GLU A 147 21.98 -15.93 -18.63
N LEU A 148 21.06 -15.15 -18.07
CA LEU A 148 20.64 -15.31 -16.67
C LEU A 148 19.43 -16.24 -16.47
N GLY A 149 18.65 -16.51 -17.52
CA GLY A 149 17.50 -17.42 -17.47
C GLY A 149 16.22 -16.83 -16.88
N TYR A 150 16.08 -15.50 -16.82
CA TYR A 150 14.82 -14.85 -16.43
C TYR A 150 13.71 -15.15 -17.46
N ARG A 151 12.45 -15.12 -17.02
CA ARG A 151 11.27 -15.28 -17.88
C ARG A 151 10.45 -14.02 -18.02
N ARG A 152 10.59 -13.08 -17.08
CA ARG A 152 9.89 -11.81 -17.09
C ARG A 152 10.85 -10.66 -16.85
N VAL A 153 10.83 -9.69 -17.75
CA VAL A 153 11.42 -8.37 -17.54
C VAL A 153 10.28 -7.37 -17.45
N GLU A 154 10.21 -6.66 -16.33
CA GLU A 154 9.21 -5.64 -16.05
C GLU A 154 9.73 -4.27 -16.52
N TRP A 155 8.82 -3.42 -17.01
CA TRP A 155 9.12 -2.02 -17.35
C TRP A 155 8.05 -1.15 -16.71
N LYS A 156 8.45 -0.30 -15.75
CA LYS A 156 7.54 0.63 -15.08
C LYS A 156 7.86 2.05 -15.48
N CYS A 157 6.82 2.84 -15.68
CA CYS A 157 6.98 4.26 -15.97
C CYS A 157 5.83 5.06 -15.38
N ASN A 158 6.12 6.31 -15.03
CA ASN A 158 5.10 7.26 -14.61
C ASN A 158 4.05 7.44 -15.73
N ASP A 159 2.76 7.52 -15.37
CA ASP A 159 1.68 7.67 -16.35
C ASP A 159 1.72 9.01 -17.10
N LEU A 160 2.48 10.00 -16.66
CA LEU A 160 2.71 11.22 -17.43
C LEU A 160 3.93 11.10 -18.38
N ASN A 161 4.75 10.05 -18.25
CA ASN A 161 5.96 9.86 -19.05
C ASN A 161 5.66 9.19 -20.41
N GLU A 162 5.08 9.97 -21.32
CA GLU A 162 4.78 9.51 -22.68
C GLU A 162 6.02 9.05 -23.47
N GLY A 163 7.20 9.59 -23.15
CA GLY A 163 8.47 9.14 -23.75
C GLY A 163 8.76 7.68 -23.42
N SER A 164 8.68 7.31 -22.14
CA SER A 164 8.91 5.95 -21.67
C SER A 164 7.82 4.99 -22.14
N LYS A 165 6.54 5.40 -22.14
CA LYS A 165 5.44 4.59 -22.70
C LYS A 165 5.66 4.25 -24.17
N ARG A 166 6.12 5.22 -24.99
CA ARG A 166 6.45 4.96 -26.40
C ARG A 166 7.64 4.02 -26.55
N ALA A 167 8.65 4.13 -25.70
CA ALA A 167 9.80 3.23 -25.72
C ALA A 167 9.38 1.79 -25.42
N ALA A 168 8.58 1.57 -24.37
CA ALA A 168 8.02 0.25 -24.04
C ALA A 168 7.24 -0.33 -25.23
N ARG A 169 6.23 0.39 -25.75
CA ARG A 169 5.43 -0.08 -26.90
C ARG A 169 6.28 -0.43 -28.13
N ARG A 170 7.35 0.32 -28.40
CA ARG A 170 8.25 0.04 -29.53
C ARG A 170 9.02 -1.28 -29.34
N LEU A 171 9.39 -1.61 -28.11
CA LEU A 171 10.20 -2.79 -27.78
C LEU A 171 9.39 -4.10 -27.77
N GLY A 172 8.05 -4.04 -27.86
CA GLY A 172 7.22 -5.23 -28.02
C GLY A 172 5.72 -4.95 -27.90
N ASN A 173 4.89 -5.80 -28.52
CA ASN A 173 3.43 -5.72 -28.40
C ASN A 173 2.87 -6.48 -27.19
N ASN A 174 3.74 -7.17 -26.43
CA ASN A 174 3.38 -8.00 -25.26
C ASN A 174 3.73 -7.34 -23.92
N TRP A 175 4.03 -6.03 -23.90
CA TRP A 175 4.06 -5.31 -22.63
C TRP A 175 2.64 -5.24 -22.10
N ILE A 176 2.37 -5.98 -21.03
CA ILE A 176 1.19 -5.73 -20.22
C ILE A 176 1.42 -4.35 -19.61
N LEU A 177 0.79 -3.33 -20.19
CA LEU A 177 0.71 -2.01 -19.59
C LEU A 177 -0.11 -2.15 -18.30
N LEU A 178 0.57 -2.47 -17.21
CA LEU A 178 0.04 -2.23 -15.88
C LEU A 178 0.10 -0.72 -15.70
N THR A 179 -0.95 -0.02 -16.14
CA THR A 179 -1.18 1.37 -15.71
C THR A 179 -1.33 1.34 -14.20
N GLN A 180 -0.24 1.56 -13.47
CA GLN A 180 -0.31 1.88 -12.04
C GLN A 180 -0.88 3.29 -11.92
N THR A 181 -2.20 3.39 -11.90
CA THR A 181 -2.86 4.49 -11.18
C THR A 181 -2.37 4.44 -9.74
N ARG A 182 -1.53 5.41 -9.39
CA ARG A 182 -0.95 5.73 -8.07
C ARG A 182 0.08 4.74 -7.51
N GLN A 183 1.10 5.35 -6.93
CA GLN A 183 2.03 4.76 -5.97
C GLN A 183 1.27 3.91 -4.95
N HIS A 184 1.38 2.60 -5.06
CA HIS A 184 1.53 1.78 -3.87
C HIS A 184 2.93 1.21 -3.96
N THR A 185 3.84 1.77 -3.17
CA THR A 185 4.99 1.04 -2.65
C THR A 185 4.52 -0.38 -2.37
N THR A 186 5.18 -1.39 -2.95
CA THR A 186 4.96 -2.79 -2.57
C THR A 186 5.54 -2.98 -1.16
N MET A 187 4.93 -2.32 -0.16
CA MET A 187 4.80 -2.95 1.13
C MET A 187 4.03 -4.23 0.86
N ALA A 188 4.38 -5.34 1.51
CA ALA A 188 3.49 -6.49 1.58
C ALA A 188 2.07 -5.94 1.83
N THR A 189 1.14 -6.14 0.90
CA THR A 189 -0.21 -5.57 1.05
C THR A 189 -0.76 -6.13 2.34
N ILE A 190 -0.84 -5.30 3.37
CA ILE A 190 -1.44 -5.68 4.64
C ILE A 190 -2.92 -5.81 4.34
N LYS A 191 -3.33 -7.04 4.09
CA LYS A 191 -4.72 -7.43 3.80
C LYS A 191 -5.59 -7.39 5.05
N THR A 192 -5.17 -6.63 6.07
CA THR A 192 -5.82 -6.54 7.37
C THR A 192 -6.26 -5.11 7.61
N ALA A 193 -7.51 -4.94 8.03
CA ALA A 193 -8.02 -3.67 8.53
C ALA A 193 -8.37 -3.79 10.02
N PHE A 194 -8.05 -2.74 10.77
CA PHE A 194 -8.42 -2.56 12.16
C PHE A 194 -9.69 -1.71 12.23
N LEU A 195 -10.81 -2.35 12.57
CA LEU A 195 -12.15 -1.78 12.52
C LEU A 195 -12.61 -1.36 13.92
N ILE A 196 -12.74 -0.05 14.12
CA ILE A 196 -13.10 0.57 15.41
C ILE A 196 -14.58 0.97 15.35
N LEU A 197 -15.43 0.25 16.07
CA LEU A 197 -16.88 0.42 16.01
C LEU A 197 -17.41 1.36 17.11
N ASP A 198 -18.08 2.44 16.68
CA ASP A 198 -18.86 3.37 17.48
C ASP A 198 -18.17 3.89 18.76
N ILE A 199 -16.85 4.14 18.71
CA ILE A 199 -16.12 4.88 19.74
C ILE A 199 -16.40 6.38 19.57
N GLN A 200 -17.65 6.75 19.79
CA GLN A 200 -18.18 8.11 19.68
C GLN A 200 -18.84 8.53 20.99
N LYS A 201 -18.84 9.83 21.29
CA LYS A 201 -19.30 10.39 22.58
C LYS A 201 -20.68 9.90 22.99
N GLY A 202 -21.60 9.76 22.02
CA GLY A 202 -22.96 9.28 22.29
C GLY A 202 -23.02 7.85 22.80
N VAL A 203 -22.14 6.97 22.33
CA VAL A 203 -22.09 5.55 22.72
C VAL A 203 -21.20 5.34 23.93
N THR A 204 -20.05 6.00 24.01
CA THR A 204 -19.19 5.93 25.20
C THR A 204 -19.95 6.40 26.43
N GLY A 205 -20.69 7.52 26.36
CA GLY A 205 -21.53 8.01 27.46
C GLY A 205 -22.74 7.12 27.82
N GLN A 206 -23.02 6.05 27.07
CA GLN A 206 -24.02 5.04 27.44
C GLN A 206 -23.42 3.82 28.13
N ILE A 207 -22.10 3.63 27.99
CA ILE A 207 -21.34 2.53 28.61
C ILE A 207 -20.68 3.02 29.89
N PHE A 208 -20.08 4.20 29.81
CA PHE A 208 -19.47 4.91 30.93
C PHE A 208 -20.42 6.03 31.33
N ASP A 209 -21.19 5.79 32.39
CA ASP A 209 -22.16 6.73 32.96
C ASP A 209 -21.50 7.77 33.89
N GLY A 210 -20.16 7.85 33.87
CA GLY A 210 -19.36 8.70 34.75
C GLY A 210 -19.19 8.17 36.18
N SER A 211 -19.77 7.02 36.53
CA SER A 211 -19.63 6.42 37.87
C SER A 211 -18.25 5.79 38.11
N THR A 212 -17.54 5.44 37.04
CA THR A 212 -16.21 4.79 37.09
C THR A 212 -15.23 5.43 36.09
N PRO A 213 -14.78 6.67 36.33
CA PRO A 213 -13.89 7.40 35.42
C PRO A 213 -12.57 6.68 35.15
N GLU A 214 -12.03 5.99 36.16
CA GLU A 214 -10.76 5.26 36.04
C GLU A 214 -10.87 4.08 35.06
N ARG A 215 -12.05 3.45 35.01
CA ARG A 215 -12.34 2.35 34.07
C ARG A 215 -12.40 2.86 32.65
N GLU A 216 -13.10 3.98 32.44
CA GLU A 216 -13.18 4.63 31.13
C GLU A 216 -11.80 5.05 30.64
N GLU A 217 -11.02 5.73 31.48
CA GLU A 217 -9.67 6.17 31.15
C GLU A 217 -8.75 5.00 30.82
N SER A 218 -8.74 3.94 31.64
CA SER A 218 -7.92 2.74 31.39
C SER A 218 -8.27 2.05 30.08
N TYR A 219 -9.57 1.93 29.76
CA TYR A 219 -10.04 1.37 28.49
C TYR A 219 -9.57 2.21 27.30
N LEU A 220 -9.77 3.52 27.35
CA LEU A 220 -9.43 4.44 26.27
C LEU A 220 -7.91 4.52 26.04
N GLN A 221 -7.11 4.51 27.11
CA GLN A 221 -5.65 4.46 27.02
C GLN A 221 -5.18 3.18 26.33
N ARG A 222 -5.76 2.02 26.68
CA ARG A 222 -5.44 0.75 26.05
C ARG A 222 -5.79 0.76 24.56
N LEU A 223 -7.01 1.19 24.22
CA LEU A 223 -7.45 1.31 22.84
C LEU A 223 -6.52 2.24 22.03
N ALA A 224 -6.18 3.41 22.56
CA ALA A 224 -5.29 4.35 21.91
C ALA A 224 -3.89 3.75 21.67
N SER A 225 -3.37 2.99 22.64
CA SER A 225 -2.09 2.26 22.51
C SER A 225 -2.13 1.23 21.37
N VAL A 226 -3.18 0.40 21.34
CA VAL A 226 -3.35 -0.65 20.31
C VAL A 226 -3.51 -0.02 18.92
N VAL A 227 -4.31 1.04 18.80
CA VAL A 227 -4.47 1.78 17.54
C VAL A 227 -3.14 2.38 17.09
N LYS A 228 -2.34 2.95 18.00
CA LYS A 228 -1.01 3.47 17.69
C LYS A 228 -0.10 2.36 17.13
N THR A 229 -0.01 1.22 17.80
CA THR A 229 0.83 0.10 17.34
C THR A 229 0.33 -0.48 16.02
N ALA A 230 -0.99 -0.59 15.82
CA ALA A 230 -1.57 -1.03 14.55
C ALA A 230 -1.18 -0.09 13.40
N ARG A 231 -1.17 1.23 13.63
CA ARG A 231 -0.68 2.23 12.67
C ARG A 231 0.82 2.09 12.38
N GLU A 232 1.64 1.89 13.40
CA GLU A 232 3.09 1.68 13.24
C GLU A 232 3.39 0.44 12.38
N LYS A 233 2.54 -0.58 12.47
CA LYS A 233 2.57 -1.79 11.64
C LYS A 233 1.91 -1.62 10.27
N SER A 234 1.50 -0.40 9.88
CA SER A 234 0.86 -0.07 8.60
C SER A 234 -0.49 -0.79 8.35
N ILE A 235 -1.19 -1.21 9.41
CA ILE A 235 -2.55 -1.77 9.29
C ILE A 235 -3.55 -0.65 8.97
N HIS A 236 -4.51 -0.93 8.07
CA HIS A 236 -5.52 0.04 7.67
C HIS A 236 -6.48 0.33 8.84
N ILE A 237 -6.49 1.56 9.35
CA ILE A 237 -7.40 1.94 10.45
C ILE A 237 -8.72 2.48 9.87
N ILE A 238 -9.83 1.89 10.29
CA ILE A 238 -11.17 2.27 9.87
C ILE A 238 -12.02 2.55 11.11
N HIS A 239 -12.41 3.82 11.28
CA HIS A 239 -13.36 4.25 12.31
C HIS A 239 -14.76 4.17 11.74
N VAL A 240 -15.68 3.56 12.48
CA VAL A 240 -17.09 3.51 12.12
C VAL A 240 -17.88 4.26 13.18
N LYS A 241 -18.71 5.20 12.73
CA LYS A 241 -19.62 5.94 13.60
C LYS A 241 -21.05 5.83 13.10
N THR A 242 -21.99 5.88 14.03
CA THR A 242 -23.42 5.95 13.75
C THR A 242 -23.87 7.40 13.70
N ALA A 243 -24.48 7.79 12.58
CA ALA A 243 -25.14 9.08 12.43
C ALA A 243 -26.37 8.96 11.53
N PHE A 244 -27.37 9.80 11.79
CA PHE A 244 -28.58 9.95 11.00
C PHE A 244 -28.67 11.37 10.47
N ARG A 245 -29.20 11.53 9.26
CA ARG A 245 -29.50 12.86 8.71
C ARG A 245 -30.54 13.58 9.56
N ARG A 246 -30.49 14.91 9.55
CA ARG A 246 -31.49 15.76 10.21
C ARG A 246 -32.90 15.38 9.75
N GLY A 247 -33.81 15.23 10.71
CA GLY A 247 -35.17 14.77 10.48
C GLY A 247 -35.32 13.24 10.35
N PHE A 248 -34.25 12.47 10.54
CA PHE A 248 -34.23 11.00 10.54
C PHE A 248 -34.87 10.32 9.31
N PRO A 249 -34.69 10.82 8.07
CA PRO A 249 -35.27 10.16 6.88
C PRO A 249 -34.73 8.74 6.68
N ASP A 250 -33.52 8.47 7.19
CA ASP A 250 -32.85 7.20 7.07
C ASP A 250 -33.32 6.17 8.12
N LEU A 251 -34.16 6.57 9.09
CA LEU A 251 -34.61 5.73 10.19
C LEU A 251 -36.13 5.56 10.17
N HIS A 252 -36.57 4.47 9.56
CA HIS A 252 -38.00 4.17 9.42
C HIS A 252 -38.68 3.96 10.79
N PRO A 253 -39.88 4.52 11.04
CA PRO A 253 -40.58 4.42 12.34
C PRO A 253 -40.87 3.00 12.84
N ARG A 254 -40.97 2.02 11.93
CA ARG A 254 -41.12 0.59 12.28
C ARG A 254 -39.85 -0.04 12.86
N ASN A 255 -38.68 0.58 12.68
CA ASN A 255 -37.47 0.10 13.32
C ASN A 255 -37.55 0.44 14.81
N PRO A 256 -37.45 -0.54 15.74
CA PRO A 256 -37.52 -0.27 17.18
C PRO A 256 -36.47 0.74 17.69
N SER A 257 -35.34 0.93 16.98
CA SER A 257 -34.39 1.99 17.35
C SER A 257 -34.95 3.39 17.12
N ALA A 258 -35.89 3.59 16.20
CA ALA A 258 -36.54 4.88 15.94
C ALA A 258 -37.21 5.44 17.20
N GLN A 259 -37.93 4.58 17.93
CA GLN A 259 -38.62 4.96 19.17
C GLN A 259 -37.65 5.37 20.29
N ARG A 260 -36.42 4.86 20.27
CA ARG A 260 -35.39 5.15 21.28
C ARG A 260 -34.51 6.35 20.90
N VAL A 261 -34.20 6.52 19.62
CA VAL A 261 -33.23 7.51 19.15
C VAL A 261 -33.92 8.84 18.83
N ILE A 262 -35.02 8.84 18.08
CA ILE A 262 -35.67 10.07 17.60
C ILE A 262 -36.03 11.03 18.74
N PRO A 263 -36.63 10.58 19.87
CA PRO A 263 -37.00 11.49 20.96
C PRO A 263 -35.80 12.15 21.65
N THR A 264 -34.61 11.54 21.56
CA THR A 264 -33.40 12.07 22.22
C THR A 264 -32.74 13.19 21.43
N GLY A 265 -33.04 13.33 20.13
CA GLY A 265 -32.34 14.24 19.22
C GLY A 265 -30.87 13.86 18.94
N LYS A 266 -30.29 12.93 19.71
CA LYS A 266 -28.91 12.44 19.57
C LYS A 266 -28.74 11.62 18.29
N TYR A 267 -27.48 11.41 17.92
CA TYR A 267 -27.03 10.72 16.71
C TYR A 267 -27.43 11.42 15.41
N THR A 268 -27.80 12.70 15.48
CA THR A 268 -28.11 13.50 14.30
C THR A 268 -26.84 14.18 13.79
N GLU A 269 -26.67 14.29 12.47
CA GLU A 269 -25.54 15.02 11.87
C GLU A 269 -25.38 16.44 12.46
N GLY A 270 -24.17 16.71 12.97
CA GLY A 270 -23.79 17.96 13.65
C GLY A 270 -24.04 17.98 15.15
N ASP A 271 -24.58 16.92 15.75
CA ASP A 271 -24.70 16.75 17.19
C ASP A 271 -23.40 16.16 17.79
N GLU A 272 -23.06 16.57 19.01
CA GLU A 272 -21.84 16.11 19.71
C GLU A 272 -21.80 14.59 19.89
N SER A 273 -22.95 13.92 19.97
CA SER A 273 -23.03 12.47 20.17
C SER A 273 -22.52 11.66 18.97
N VAL A 274 -22.37 12.29 17.80
CA VAL A 274 -21.79 11.70 16.57
C VAL A 274 -20.27 11.89 16.53
N GLU A 275 -19.71 12.79 17.32
CA GLU A 275 -18.27 13.02 17.34
C GLU A 275 -17.53 11.82 17.91
N LEU A 276 -16.45 11.42 17.23
CA LEU A 276 -15.56 10.38 17.73
C LEU A 276 -14.91 10.82 19.04
N HIS A 277 -14.66 9.85 19.92
CA HIS A 277 -14.01 10.14 21.19
C HIS A 277 -12.56 10.63 20.95
N PRO A 278 -12.06 11.67 21.65
CA PRO A 278 -10.70 12.20 21.44
C PRO A 278 -9.57 11.16 21.50
N ALA A 279 -9.75 10.12 22.31
CA ALA A 279 -8.78 9.02 22.43
C ALA A 279 -8.54 8.24 21.12
N VAL A 280 -9.48 8.29 20.17
CA VAL A 280 -9.39 7.64 18.86
C VAL A 280 -9.50 8.65 17.73
N THR A 281 -9.02 9.88 17.94
CA THR A 281 -9.03 10.91 16.90
C THR A 281 -8.40 10.37 15.60
N PRO A 282 -9.14 10.40 14.48
CA PRO A 282 -8.64 9.90 13.20
C PRO A 282 -7.39 10.67 12.76
N HIS A 283 -6.38 9.94 12.29
CA HIS A 283 -5.25 10.52 11.56
C HIS A 283 -5.60 10.78 10.10
N GLU A 284 -4.77 11.55 9.39
CA GLU A 284 -4.98 11.93 7.99
C GLU A 284 -5.19 10.73 7.04
N ASN A 285 -4.59 9.59 7.35
CA ASN A 285 -4.68 8.36 6.54
C ASN A 285 -5.76 7.38 7.04
N ASP A 286 -6.44 7.68 8.15
CA ASP A 286 -7.50 6.82 8.67
C ASP A 286 -8.79 7.06 7.88
N ILE A 287 -9.60 6.01 7.75
CA ILE A 287 -10.90 6.11 7.07
C ILE A 287 -11.99 6.26 8.12
N VAL A 288 -12.91 7.20 7.93
CA VAL A 288 -14.08 7.38 8.79
C VAL A 288 -15.35 7.06 8.02
N ILE A 289 -16.05 6.03 8.47
CA ILE A 289 -17.27 5.52 7.86
C ILE A 289 -18.46 5.89 8.72
N THR A 290 -19.51 6.40 8.07
CA THR A 290 -20.77 6.68 8.74
C THR A 290 -21.79 5.62 8.38
N LYS A 291 -22.36 4.94 9.39
CA LYS A 291 -23.41 3.94 9.22
C LYS A 291 -24.75 4.45 9.72
N CYS A 292 -25.81 4.01 9.05
CA CYS A 292 -27.20 4.30 9.45
C CYS A 292 -27.89 3.09 10.11
N ARG A 293 -27.18 1.97 10.32
CA ARG A 293 -27.72 0.72 10.89
C ARG A 293 -26.77 0.15 11.94
N VAL A 294 -27.17 -0.99 12.52
CA VAL A 294 -26.40 -1.64 13.59
C VAL A 294 -25.09 -2.21 13.03
N SER A 295 -25.17 -3.07 12.01
CA SER A 295 -24.00 -3.59 11.30
C SER A 295 -23.27 -2.46 10.57
N ALA A 296 -21.94 -2.49 10.62
CA ALA A 296 -21.08 -1.54 9.92
C ALA A 296 -21.15 -1.65 8.40
N PHE A 297 -21.69 -2.73 7.83
CA PHE A 297 -21.85 -2.91 6.39
C PHE A 297 -23.18 -2.37 5.84
N VAL A 298 -24.22 -2.21 6.67
CA VAL A 298 -25.56 -1.86 6.19
C VAL A 298 -25.78 -0.36 6.26
N GLY A 299 -26.07 0.26 5.12
CA GLY A 299 -26.27 1.71 5.05
C GLY A 299 -24.99 2.50 5.35
N SER A 300 -23.86 1.99 4.85
CA SER A 300 -22.53 2.60 4.87
C SER A 300 -21.80 2.27 3.54
N ASP A 301 -20.61 2.81 3.36
CA ASP A 301 -19.69 2.51 2.26
C ASP A 301 -18.55 1.53 2.64
N LEU A 302 -18.68 0.82 3.78
CA LEU A 302 -17.64 -0.09 4.28
C LEU A 302 -17.24 -1.17 3.29
N ASP A 303 -18.19 -1.84 2.65
CA ASP A 303 -17.88 -2.90 1.68
C ASP A 303 -17.10 -2.35 0.47
N VAL A 304 -17.43 -1.13 0.03
CA VAL A 304 -16.72 -0.46 -1.06
C VAL A 304 -15.28 -0.17 -0.67
N VAL A 305 -15.06 0.34 0.55
CA VAL A 305 -13.73 0.64 1.09
C VAL A 305 -12.89 -0.63 1.22
N LEU A 306 -13.41 -1.66 1.89
CA LEU A 306 -12.69 -2.90 2.16
C LEU A 306 -12.27 -3.61 0.86
N ARG A 307 -13.19 -3.71 -0.12
CA ARG A 307 -12.90 -4.33 -1.42
C ARG A 307 -11.91 -3.53 -2.24
N SER A 308 -12.02 -2.19 -2.25
CA SER A 308 -11.08 -1.32 -2.98
C SER A 308 -9.67 -1.43 -2.42
N SER A 309 -9.54 -1.60 -1.10
CA SER A 309 -8.26 -1.80 -0.41
C SER A 309 -7.80 -3.26 -0.38
N ARG A 310 -8.53 -4.19 -1.00
CA ARG A 310 -8.24 -5.64 -1.05
C ARG A 310 -8.00 -6.25 0.35
N ILE A 311 -8.81 -5.82 1.31
CA ILE A 311 -8.77 -6.36 2.66
C ILE A 311 -9.40 -7.76 2.65
N GLU A 312 -8.75 -8.70 3.32
CA GLU A 312 -9.20 -10.09 3.50
C GLU A 312 -9.43 -10.42 4.98
N ASN A 313 -8.78 -9.69 5.90
CA ASN A 313 -8.86 -9.91 7.34
C ASN A 313 -9.35 -8.64 8.06
N LEU A 314 -10.23 -8.82 9.05
CA LEU A 314 -10.74 -7.74 9.90
C LEU A 314 -10.42 -8.03 11.36
N VAL A 315 -9.80 -7.06 12.00
CA VAL A 315 -9.61 -7.03 13.45
C VAL A 315 -10.64 -6.06 14.02
N VAL A 316 -11.62 -6.57 14.74
CA VAL A 316 -12.80 -5.82 15.16
C VAL A 316 -12.73 -5.48 16.64
N VAL A 317 -12.96 -4.20 16.95
CA VAL A 317 -13.09 -3.69 18.31
C VAL A 317 -14.26 -2.72 18.41
N GLY A 318 -14.70 -2.43 19.64
CA GLY A 318 -15.54 -1.28 19.91
C GLY A 318 -16.87 -1.59 20.60
N LEU A 319 -17.85 -0.71 20.39
CA LEU A 319 -19.06 -0.63 21.19
C LEU A 319 -20.32 -0.75 20.33
N ILE A 320 -21.41 -1.38 20.77
CA ILE A 320 -21.50 -2.33 21.89
C ILE A 320 -21.42 -3.77 21.37
N THR A 321 -21.00 -4.70 22.23
CA THR A 321 -20.75 -6.10 21.89
C THR A 321 -21.97 -6.78 21.24
N SER A 322 -23.13 -6.67 21.87
CA SER A 322 -24.43 -7.20 21.41
C SER A 322 -25.04 -6.45 20.22
N GLY A 323 -24.51 -5.27 19.91
CA GLY A 323 -25.00 -4.39 18.86
C GLY A 323 -24.09 -4.42 17.64
N ALA A 324 -23.29 -3.36 17.51
CA ALA A 324 -22.46 -3.13 16.33
C ALA A 324 -21.43 -4.23 16.13
N VAL A 325 -20.77 -4.71 17.19
CA VAL A 325 -19.73 -5.75 17.08
C VAL A 325 -20.34 -7.06 16.56
N LEU A 326 -21.32 -7.64 17.28
CA LEU A 326 -21.96 -8.89 16.87
C LEU A 326 -22.58 -8.82 15.47
N SER A 327 -23.28 -7.73 15.16
CA SER A 327 -23.95 -7.59 13.85
C SER A 327 -22.94 -7.48 12.71
N THR A 328 -21.82 -6.79 12.94
CA THR A 328 -20.76 -6.62 11.94
C THR A 328 -19.98 -7.91 11.75
N VAL A 329 -19.61 -8.61 12.84
CA VAL A 329 -18.88 -9.89 12.79
C VAL A 329 -19.70 -10.94 12.03
N ARG A 330 -21.00 -11.07 12.33
CA ARG A 330 -21.87 -12.03 11.62
C ARG A 330 -21.89 -11.79 10.12
N GLN A 331 -22.10 -10.53 9.73
CA GLN A 331 -22.16 -10.18 8.32
C GLN A 331 -20.79 -10.29 7.63
N ALA A 332 -19.70 -9.96 8.33
CA ALA A 332 -18.35 -10.15 7.80
C ALA A 332 -18.03 -11.63 7.57
N ALA A 333 -18.50 -12.52 8.46
CA ALA A 333 -18.32 -13.96 8.31
C ALA A 333 -19.10 -14.48 7.09
N ASP A 334 -20.33 -14.00 6.88
CA ASP A 334 -21.13 -14.31 5.68
C ASP A 334 -20.49 -13.78 4.38
N LEU A 335 -19.55 -12.84 4.49
CA LEU A 335 -18.79 -12.24 3.39
C LEU A 335 -17.37 -12.83 3.25
N ASP A 336 -17.06 -13.92 3.96
CA ASP A 336 -15.79 -14.66 3.90
C ASP A 336 -14.53 -13.89 4.35
N TYR A 337 -14.67 -12.89 5.23
CA TYR A 337 -13.50 -12.25 5.86
C TYR A 337 -12.87 -13.16 6.92
N GLY A 338 -11.54 -13.16 7.01
CA GLY A 338 -10.83 -13.64 8.20
C GLY A 338 -11.09 -12.70 9.37
N LEU A 339 -11.51 -13.22 10.53
CA LEU A 339 -12.01 -12.39 11.62
C LEU A 339 -11.26 -12.63 12.92
N THR A 340 -10.78 -11.53 13.50
CA THR A 340 -10.26 -11.48 14.86
C THR A 340 -11.05 -10.44 15.65
N VAL A 341 -11.49 -10.77 16.86
CA VAL A 341 -12.17 -9.84 17.77
C VAL A 341 -11.32 -9.68 19.01
N LEU A 342 -10.97 -8.44 19.36
CA LEU A 342 -10.22 -8.16 20.58
C LEU A 342 -11.19 -7.99 21.74
N GLU A 343 -11.30 -9.02 22.58
CA GLU A 343 -12.34 -9.09 23.60
C GLU A 343 -12.26 -7.95 24.61
N ASP A 344 -11.04 -7.59 25.01
CA ASP A 344 -10.76 -6.57 26.02
C ASP A 344 -10.92 -5.13 25.52
N LEU A 345 -11.14 -4.97 24.21
CA LEU A 345 -11.48 -3.70 23.56
C LEU A 345 -12.94 -3.61 23.11
N CYS A 346 -13.74 -4.62 23.43
CA CYS A 346 -15.18 -4.62 23.22
C CYS A 346 -15.90 -4.51 24.57
N LEU A 347 -16.97 -3.73 24.65
CA LEU A 347 -17.78 -3.65 25.88
C LEU A 347 -19.26 -3.74 25.57
N ASP A 348 -20.02 -4.15 26.58
CA ASP A 348 -21.47 -4.10 26.61
C ASP A 348 -21.93 -3.48 27.92
N ARG A 349 -23.21 -3.11 28.00
CA ARG A 349 -23.84 -2.61 29.22
C ARG A 349 -24.05 -3.73 30.23
N ASP A 350 -24.21 -4.95 29.74
CA ASP A 350 -24.41 -6.15 30.55
C ASP A 350 -23.24 -7.11 30.34
N GLN A 351 -22.50 -7.38 31.42
CA GLN A 351 -21.31 -8.22 31.39
C GLN A 351 -21.65 -9.69 31.08
N GLU A 352 -22.80 -10.20 31.53
CA GLU A 352 -23.21 -11.58 31.24
C GLU A 352 -23.49 -11.74 29.74
N VAL A 353 -24.17 -10.76 29.14
CA VAL A 353 -24.43 -10.73 27.70
C VAL A 353 -23.11 -10.66 26.92
N HIS A 354 -22.19 -9.78 27.32
CA HIS A 354 -20.86 -9.67 26.71
C HIS A 354 -20.13 -11.02 26.73
N ASP A 355 -20.04 -11.67 27.88
CA ASP A 355 -19.34 -12.95 28.08
C ASP A 355 -19.93 -14.07 27.23
N VAL A 356 -21.25 -14.20 27.17
CA VAL A 356 -21.92 -15.20 26.35
C VAL A 356 -21.66 -14.97 24.87
N LEU A 357 -21.69 -13.72 24.44
CA LEU A 357 -21.44 -13.37 23.05
C LEU A 357 -19.99 -13.68 22.65
N MET A 358 -19.01 -13.25 23.44
CA MET A 358 -17.60 -13.54 23.16
C MET A 358 -17.32 -15.05 23.15
N LYS A 359 -17.69 -15.75 24.22
CA LYS A 359 -17.26 -17.15 24.44
C LYS A 359 -18.08 -18.18 23.64
N LYS A 360 -19.32 -17.87 23.25
CA LYS A 360 -20.23 -18.88 22.65
C LYS A 360 -20.77 -18.53 21.28
N VAL A 361 -20.81 -17.25 20.91
CA VAL A 361 -21.45 -16.79 19.67
C VAL A 361 -20.39 -16.31 18.68
N ILE A 362 -19.63 -15.28 19.05
CA ILE A 362 -18.58 -14.68 18.23
C ILE A 362 -17.44 -15.68 18.00
N ALA A 363 -17.03 -16.43 19.03
CA ALA A 363 -16.00 -17.48 18.91
C ALA A 363 -16.33 -18.60 17.90
N LYS A 364 -17.55 -18.68 17.36
CA LYS A 364 -17.89 -19.61 16.29
C LYS A 364 -17.60 -19.08 14.88
N GLN A 365 -17.34 -17.78 14.76
CA GLN A 365 -17.21 -17.06 13.49
C GLN A 365 -15.91 -16.26 13.40
N ALA A 366 -15.22 -16.05 14.52
CA ALA A 366 -14.00 -15.25 14.62
C ALA A 366 -13.08 -15.80 15.71
N ASP A 367 -11.78 -15.56 15.56
CA ASP A 367 -10.82 -15.76 16.64
C ASP A 367 -11.01 -14.66 17.68
N VAL A 368 -11.26 -15.05 18.94
CA VAL A 368 -11.44 -14.12 20.05
C VAL A 368 -10.19 -14.17 20.92
N VAL A 369 -9.46 -13.06 20.98
CA VAL A 369 -8.16 -12.96 21.65
C VAL A 369 -8.05 -11.64 22.43
N GLY A 370 -7.10 -11.57 23.35
CA GLY A 370 -6.76 -10.31 24.02
C GLY A 370 -5.92 -9.39 23.12
N SER A 371 -6.01 -8.09 23.35
CA SER A 371 -5.28 -7.08 22.57
C SER A 371 -3.75 -7.26 22.64
N GLU A 372 -3.19 -7.63 23.79
CA GLU A 372 -1.75 -7.88 23.95
C GLU A 372 -1.28 -9.13 23.20
N GLU A 373 -2.08 -10.20 23.24
CA GLU A 373 -1.82 -11.44 22.49
C GLU A 373 -1.84 -11.17 20.99
N TRP A 374 -2.83 -10.43 20.51
CA TRP A 374 -2.91 -10.04 19.11
C TRP A 374 -1.70 -9.18 18.70
N LEU A 375 -1.33 -8.17 19.50
CA LEU A 375 -0.16 -7.34 19.22
C LEU A 375 1.14 -8.15 19.17
N ALA A 376 1.28 -9.18 20.01
CA ALA A 376 2.44 -10.07 19.99
C ALA A 376 2.50 -10.95 18.72
N SER A 377 1.38 -11.12 18.01
CA SER A 377 1.30 -11.87 16.75
C SER A 377 1.63 -11.05 15.49
N LEU A 378 1.74 -9.72 15.61
CA LEU A 378 2.05 -8.76 14.53
C LEU A 378 3.55 -8.54 14.34
#